data_AF-A0A1M6EEJ3-F1
#
_entry.id   AF-A0A1M6EEJ3-F1
#
_cell.length_a   1.000
_cell.length_b   1.000
_cell.length_c   1.000
_cell.angle_alpha   90.00
_cell.angle_beta   90.00
_cell.angle_gamma   90.00
#
_symmetry.space_group_name_H-M   'P 1'
#
loop_
_entity.id
_entity.type
_entity.pdbx_description
1 polymer ?
#
loop_
_entity_poly.entity_id
_entity_poly.type
_entity_poly.pdbx_seq_one_letter_code
_entity_poly.pdbx_strand_id
1 'polypeptide(L)'
;MNQDEKLNIIKDILLTDEREFVSAIEKKIKILENTVNKKENLSVKVDPIIETKLNEFVKEIPETLGPTITEALKTEIKNSQDAVVEALYPILGKMIKRYVQHEMKLLSERINNQVNKTFSFKRFFRRAKSKASGINESELILQEQTNAKIEQIIIIEKGSGLLLAEYSKNKMADEDMVAGMLTAIKSFVEDAFKKESQNLQYIEYDLYHIHIQNFSSFYIAVVVSGAYNVIFKDQLEDKLFEFADKEKIVKHLKNKSLLSKKIEDFFKNDSI
;
A
#
# COMPACT_ATOMS: atom_id res chain seq x y z
N MET A 1 -43.29 -92.15 49.45
CA MET A 1 -43.38 -90.94 48.62
C MET A 1 -44.81 -90.48 48.54
N ASN A 2 -45.12 -89.31 49.07
CA ASN A 2 -46.45 -88.69 48.96
C ASN A 2 -46.72 -88.26 47.52
N GLN A 3 -48.00 -88.15 47.13
CA GLN A 3 -48.39 -87.67 45.79
C GLN A 3 -47.79 -86.29 45.48
N ASP A 4 -47.67 -85.43 46.50
CA ASP A 4 -47.06 -84.11 46.40
C ASP A 4 -45.56 -84.17 46.04
N GLU A 5 -44.83 -85.18 46.51
CA GLU A 5 -43.42 -85.36 46.18
C GLU A 5 -43.24 -85.80 44.72
N LYS A 6 -44.11 -86.68 44.21
CA LYS A 6 -44.10 -87.08 42.80
C LYS A 6 -44.46 -85.92 41.88
N LEU A 7 -45.42 -85.09 42.28
CA LEU A 7 -45.85 -83.91 41.53
C LEU A 7 -44.74 -82.84 41.49
N ASN A 8 -44.01 -82.66 42.58
CA ASN A 8 -42.86 -81.75 42.64
C ASN A 8 -41.69 -82.21 41.75
N ILE A 9 -41.39 -83.51 41.72
CA ILE A 9 -40.35 -84.07 40.83
C ILE A 9 -40.73 -83.89 39.36
N ILE A 10 -42.00 -84.13 39.00
CA ILE A 10 -42.49 -83.93 37.63
C ILE A 10 -42.47 -82.44 37.25
N LYS A 11 -42.83 -81.54 38.17
CA LYS A 11 -42.70 -80.09 37.97
C LYS A 11 -41.26 -79.67 37.75
N ASP A 12 -40.32 -80.17 38.54
CA ASP A 12 -38.90 -79.82 38.36
C ASP A 12 -38.39 -80.33 37.01
N ILE A 13 -38.69 -81.57 36.63
CA ILE A 13 -38.25 -82.14 35.34
C ILE A 13 -38.87 -81.39 34.15
N LEU A 14 -40.17 -81.09 34.18
CA LEU A 14 -40.87 -80.40 33.08
C LEU A 14 -40.48 -78.91 32.96
N LEU A 15 -40.09 -78.26 34.06
CA LEU A 15 -39.79 -76.83 34.09
C LEU A 15 -38.28 -76.52 34.07
N THR A 16 -37.41 -77.54 34.03
CA THR A 16 -35.95 -77.33 34.03
C THR A 16 -35.51 -76.51 32.82
N ASP A 17 -35.94 -76.90 31.62
CA ASP A 17 -35.59 -76.19 30.37
C ASP A 17 -36.09 -74.73 30.39
N GLU A 18 -37.29 -74.49 30.92
CA GLU A 18 -37.86 -73.15 31.08
C GLU A 18 -37.06 -72.31 32.07
N ARG A 19 -36.65 -72.87 33.21
CA ARG A 19 -35.81 -72.18 34.20
C ARG A 19 -34.42 -71.87 33.66
N GLU A 20 -33.83 -72.79 32.90
CA GLU A 20 -32.56 -72.55 32.22
C GLU A 20 -32.67 -71.43 31.19
N PHE A 21 -33.75 -71.43 30.39
CA PHE A 21 -34.03 -70.39 29.43
C PHE A 21 -34.23 -69.01 30.09
N VAL A 22 -35.02 -68.94 31.16
CA VAL A 22 -35.24 -67.71 31.94
C VAL A 22 -33.92 -67.21 32.53
N SER A 23 -33.11 -68.10 33.13
CA SER A 23 -31.80 -67.72 33.68
C SER A 23 -30.84 -67.21 32.60
N ALA A 24 -30.88 -67.78 31.39
CA ALA A 24 -30.08 -67.31 30.26
C ALA A 24 -30.52 -65.90 29.80
N ILE A 25 -31.82 -65.61 29.79
CA ILE A 25 -32.35 -64.28 29.50
C ILE A 25 -31.94 -63.28 30.59
N GLU A 26 -32.10 -63.61 31.87
CA GLU A 26 -31.69 -62.75 32.97
C GLU A 26 -30.20 -62.39 32.90
N LYS A 27 -29.35 -63.36 32.59
CA LYS A 27 -27.91 -63.11 32.35
C LYS A 27 -27.68 -62.16 31.19
N LYS A 28 -28.36 -62.34 30.06
CA LYS A 28 -28.25 -61.45 28.89
C LYS A 28 -28.72 -60.03 29.22
N ILE A 29 -29.83 -59.88 29.93
CA ILE A 29 -30.36 -58.58 30.38
C ILE A 29 -29.34 -57.89 31.28
N LYS A 30 -28.78 -58.61 32.26
CA LYS A 30 -27.78 -58.06 33.19
C LYS A 30 -26.50 -57.61 32.49
N ILE A 31 -26.07 -58.32 31.44
CA ILE A 31 -24.93 -57.90 30.60
C ILE A 31 -25.28 -56.63 29.81
N LEU A 32 -26.49 -56.55 29.25
CA LEU A 32 -26.96 -55.38 28.52
C LEU A 32 -27.05 -54.16 29.43
N GLU A 33 -27.66 -54.29 30.61
CA GLU A 33 -27.74 -53.22 31.61
C GLU A 33 -26.35 -52.74 32.02
N ASN A 34 -25.41 -53.66 32.27
CA ASN A 34 -24.03 -53.28 32.59
C ASN A 34 -23.32 -52.59 31.42
N THR A 35 -23.71 -52.88 30.17
CA THR A 35 -23.12 -52.24 28.98
C THR A 35 -23.69 -50.85 28.77
N VAL A 36 -25.00 -50.66 28.99
CA VAL A 36 -25.71 -49.40 28.75
C VAL A 36 -25.55 -48.42 29.91
N ASN A 37 -25.63 -48.89 31.16
CA ASN A 37 -25.65 -48.03 32.35
C ASN A 37 -24.24 -47.69 32.88
N LYS A 38 -23.18 -48.37 32.42
CA LYS A 38 -21.80 -48.05 32.78
C LYS A 38 -21.12 -47.32 31.63
N LYS A 39 -20.66 -46.11 31.92
CA LYS A 39 -20.03 -45.23 30.95
C LYS A 39 -18.85 -45.90 30.24
N GLU A 40 -17.95 -46.59 30.96
CA GLU A 40 -16.79 -47.24 30.32
C GLU A 40 -17.21 -48.28 29.28
N ASN A 41 -18.23 -49.08 29.55
CA ASN A 41 -18.69 -50.13 28.65
C ASN A 41 -19.46 -49.57 27.45
N LEU A 42 -20.26 -48.52 27.68
CA LEU A 42 -21.03 -47.85 26.64
C LEU A 42 -20.09 -47.13 25.66
N SER A 43 -19.09 -46.42 26.17
CA SER A 43 -18.08 -45.71 25.38
C SER A 43 -17.37 -46.63 24.38
N VAL A 44 -16.98 -47.84 24.78
CA VAL A 44 -16.35 -48.81 23.86
C VAL A 44 -17.23 -49.13 22.63
N LYS A 45 -18.56 -49.04 22.75
CA LYS A 45 -19.50 -49.27 21.65
C LYS A 45 -19.86 -48.00 20.88
N VAL A 46 -19.89 -46.86 21.55
CA VAL A 46 -20.38 -45.59 21.00
C VAL A 46 -19.25 -44.78 20.38
N ASP A 47 -18.06 -44.78 20.98
CA ASP A 47 -16.92 -43.96 20.53
C ASP A 47 -16.55 -44.21 19.07
N PRO A 48 -16.49 -45.46 18.54
CA PRO A 48 -16.20 -45.68 17.12
C PRO A 48 -17.27 -45.10 16.18
N ILE A 49 -18.52 -45.06 16.62
CA ILE A 49 -19.64 -44.50 15.86
C ILE A 49 -19.53 -42.97 15.84
N ILE A 50 -19.24 -42.37 16.98
CA ILE A 50 -19.02 -40.93 17.11
C ILE A 50 -17.79 -40.49 16.31
N GLU A 51 -16.70 -41.24 16.37
CA GLU A 51 -15.48 -40.95 15.62
C GLU A 51 -15.72 -41.04 14.11
N THR A 52 -16.47 -42.06 13.65
CA THR A 52 -16.90 -42.15 12.25
C THR A 52 -17.73 -40.93 11.85
N LYS A 53 -18.71 -40.53 12.67
CA LYS A 53 -19.57 -39.38 12.39
C LYS A 53 -18.81 -38.04 12.43
N LEU A 54 -17.86 -37.87 13.34
CA LEU A 54 -16.99 -36.70 13.38
C LEU A 54 -16.10 -36.63 12.13
N ASN A 55 -15.56 -37.76 11.69
CA ASN A 55 -14.74 -37.81 10.48
C ASN A 55 -15.56 -37.52 9.21
N GLU A 56 -16.80 -37.99 9.14
CA GLU A 56 -17.75 -37.61 8.09
C GLU A 56 -18.05 -36.11 8.13
N PHE A 57 -18.41 -35.60 9.31
CA PHE A 57 -18.70 -34.18 9.50
C PHE A 57 -17.53 -33.30 9.08
N VAL A 58 -16.30 -33.62 9.49
CA VAL A 58 -15.09 -32.87 9.10
C VAL A 58 -14.90 -32.83 7.59
N LYS A 59 -15.24 -33.90 6.87
CA LYS A 59 -15.20 -33.93 5.40
C LYS A 59 -16.30 -33.08 4.76
N GLU A 60 -17.44 -32.97 5.40
CA GLU A 60 -18.60 -32.19 4.93
C GLU A 60 -18.51 -30.70 5.31
N ILE A 61 -17.66 -30.30 6.27
CA ILE A 61 -17.48 -28.90 6.70
C ILE A 61 -17.26 -27.93 5.52
N PRO A 62 -16.36 -28.20 4.55
CA PRO A 62 -16.13 -27.29 3.44
C PRO A 62 -17.37 -27.02 2.59
N GLU A 63 -18.26 -28.01 2.45
CA GLU A 63 -19.49 -27.89 1.64
C GLU A 63 -20.65 -27.27 2.44
N THR A 64 -20.79 -27.67 3.71
CA THR A 64 -21.93 -27.28 4.56
C THR A 64 -21.72 -25.94 5.27
N LEU A 65 -20.55 -25.77 5.90
CA LEU A 65 -20.20 -24.58 6.69
C LEU A 65 -19.32 -23.62 5.91
N GLY A 66 -18.60 -24.08 4.89
CA GLY A 66 -17.72 -23.24 4.07
C GLY A 66 -18.40 -21.99 3.51
N PRO A 67 -19.60 -22.09 2.89
CA PRO A 67 -20.34 -20.92 2.42
C PRO A 67 -20.68 -19.93 3.53
N THR A 68 -21.18 -20.41 4.67
CA THR A 68 -21.54 -19.56 5.82
C THR A 68 -20.31 -18.89 6.44
N ILE A 69 -19.21 -19.61 6.60
CA ILE A 69 -17.93 -19.05 7.09
C ILE A 69 -17.43 -17.98 6.12
N THR A 70 -17.49 -18.24 4.82
CA THR A 70 -17.07 -17.29 3.78
C THR A 70 -17.93 -16.02 3.81
N GLU A 71 -19.24 -16.15 3.98
CA GLU A 71 -20.16 -15.02 4.08
C GLU A 71 -19.93 -14.20 5.36
N ALA A 72 -19.72 -14.88 6.50
CA ALA A 72 -19.35 -14.23 7.75
C ALA A 72 -18.04 -13.46 7.63
N LEU A 73 -17.01 -14.05 7.02
CA LEU A 73 -15.72 -13.39 6.77
C LEU A 73 -15.87 -12.19 5.82
N LYS A 74 -16.65 -12.30 4.74
CA LYS A 74 -16.91 -11.17 3.83
C LYS A 74 -17.60 -10.02 4.56
N THR A 75 -18.57 -10.35 5.41
CA THR A 75 -19.30 -9.36 6.22
C THR A 75 -18.36 -8.67 7.21
N GLU A 76 -17.50 -9.44 7.88
CA GLU A 76 -16.52 -8.91 8.83
C GLU A 76 -15.49 -8.02 8.15
N ILE A 77 -14.95 -8.41 6.99
CA ILE A 77 -14.05 -7.56 6.18
C ILE A 77 -14.73 -6.25 5.79
N LYS A 78 -16.03 -6.30 5.43
CA LYS A 78 -16.79 -5.10 5.06
C LYS A 78 -17.06 -4.19 6.25
N ASN A 79 -17.27 -4.73 7.44
CA ASN A 79 -17.57 -3.95 8.65
C ASN A 79 -16.28 -3.43 9.31
N SER A 80 -15.17 -4.15 9.18
CA SER A 80 -13.89 -3.87 9.83
C SER A 80 -12.81 -3.47 8.81
N GLN A 81 -13.19 -2.62 7.84
CA GLN A 81 -12.30 -2.21 6.74
C GLN A 81 -11.00 -1.58 7.25
N ASP A 82 -11.07 -0.69 8.24
CA ASP A 82 -9.89 0.02 8.74
C ASP A 82 -8.85 -0.91 9.35
N ALA A 83 -9.28 -1.88 10.18
CA ALA A 83 -8.39 -2.87 10.78
C ALA A 83 -7.75 -3.80 9.74
N VAL A 84 -8.51 -4.19 8.71
CA VAL A 84 -8.00 -5.00 7.60
C VAL A 84 -7.00 -4.20 6.76
N VAL A 85 -7.30 -2.93 6.47
CA VAL A 85 -6.40 -2.03 5.75
C VAL A 85 -5.12 -1.82 6.53
N GLU A 86 -5.18 -1.55 7.83
CA GLU A 86 -4.02 -1.33 8.70
C GLU A 86 -3.11 -2.57 8.73
N ALA A 87 -3.68 -3.77 8.81
CA ALA A 87 -2.92 -5.02 8.78
C ALA A 87 -2.25 -5.27 7.40
N LEU A 88 -2.91 -4.90 6.30
CA LEU A 88 -2.41 -5.13 4.95
C LEU A 88 -1.47 -4.03 4.45
N TYR A 89 -1.55 -2.81 4.99
CA TYR A 89 -0.82 -1.65 4.50
C TYR A 89 0.70 -1.86 4.42
N PRO A 90 1.39 -2.45 5.44
CA PRO A 90 2.82 -2.69 5.36
C PRO A 90 3.21 -3.71 4.27
N ILE A 91 2.32 -4.66 3.98
CA ILE A 91 2.53 -5.70 2.96
C ILE A 91 2.38 -5.07 1.57
N LEU A 92 1.29 -4.32 1.36
CA LEU A 92 1.05 -3.57 0.13
C LEU A 92 2.19 -2.59 -0.17
N GLY A 93 2.65 -1.83 0.83
CA GLY A 93 3.79 -0.92 0.67
C GLY A 93 5.08 -1.63 0.24
N LYS A 94 5.39 -2.79 0.84
CA LYS A 94 6.54 -3.61 0.43
C LYS A 94 6.38 -4.14 -1.00
N MET A 95 5.17 -4.55 -1.40
CA MET A 95 4.90 -5.04 -2.76
C MET A 95 5.03 -3.92 -3.80
N ILE A 96 4.43 -2.77 -3.56
CA ILE A 96 4.53 -1.59 -4.43
C ILE A 96 6.00 -1.18 -4.58
N LYS A 97 6.74 -1.09 -3.47
CA LYS A 97 8.18 -0.76 -3.51
C LYS A 97 8.97 -1.75 -4.37
N ARG A 98 8.73 -3.05 -4.23
CA ARG A 98 9.38 -4.10 -5.04
C ARG A 98 9.02 -3.97 -6.52
N TYR A 99 7.74 -3.72 -6.82
CA TYR A 99 7.27 -3.53 -8.19
C TYR A 99 7.94 -2.32 -8.86
N VAL A 100 7.97 -1.17 -8.18
CA VAL A 100 8.64 0.03 -8.70
C VAL A 100 10.13 -0.21 -8.93
N GLN A 101 10.81 -0.86 -7.99
CA GLN A 101 12.23 -1.23 -8.16
C GLN A 101 12.45 -2.15 -9.36
N HIS A 102 11.53 -3.09 -9.60
CA HIS A 102 11.60 -4.00 -10.74
C HIS A 102 11.42 -3.26 -12.07
N GLU A 103 10.41 -2.40 -12.17
CA GLU A 103 10.17 -1.60 -13.38
C GLU A 103 11.35 -0.67 -13.70
N MET A 104 11.94 -0.04 -12.68
CA MET A 104 13.15 0.78 -12.86
C MET A 104 14.34 -0.03 -13.35
N LYS A 105 14.50 -1.26 -12.87
CA LYS A 105 15.52 -2.18 -13.37
C LYS A 105 15.28 -2.54 -14.83
N LEU A 106 14.05 -2.89 -15.21
CA LEU A 106 13.69 -3.20 -16.59
C LEU A 106 13.89 -1.99 -17.52
N LEU A 107 13.58 -0.78 -17.05
CA LEU A 107 13.85 0.46 -17.78
C LEU A 107 15.36 0.65 -17.98
N SER A 108 16.17 0.48 -16.94
CA SER A 108 17.63 0.58 -17.01
C SER A 108 18.21 -0.46 -17.99
N GLU A 109 17.71 -1.69 -17.97
CA GLU A 109 18.11 -2.74 -18.91
C GLU A 109 17.73 -2.39 -20.36
N ARG A 110 16.54 -1.83 -20.59
CA ARG A 110 16.12 -1.33 -21.91
C ARG A 110 17.04 -0.20 -22.41
N ILE A 111 17.35 0.76 -21.54
CA ILE A 111 18.27 1.86 -21.84
C ILE A 111 19.65 1.31 -22.19
N ASN A 112 20.23 0.45 -21.34
CA ASN A 112 21.54 -0.14 -21.56
C ASN A 112 21.60 -0.94 -22.88
N ASN A 113 20.55 -1.69 -23.20
CA ASN A 113 20.47 -2.44 -24.45
C ASN A 113 20.35 -1.55 -25.68
N GLN A 114 19.61 -0.44 -25.60
CA GLN A 114 19.45 0.53 -26.70
C GLN A 114 20.70 1.40 -26.90
N VAL A 115 21.37 1.76 -25.80
CA VAL A 115 22.69 2.41 -25.76
C VAL A 115 23.73 1.49 -26.39
N ASN A 116 23.86 0.24 -25.95
CA ASN A 116 24.84 -0.69 -26.50
C ASN A 116 24.66 -0.96 -28.01
N LYS A 117 23.41 -1.02 -28.49
CA LYS A 117 23.10 -1.15 -29.93
C LYS A 117 23.43 0.12 -30.74
N THR A 118 23.29 1.30 -30.13
CA THR A 118 23.51 2.60 -30.79
C THR A 118 24.98 3.04 -30.74
N PHE A 119 25.74 2.64 -29.71
CA PHE A 119 27.15 3.00 -29.51
C PHE A 119 28.14 2.14 -30.33
N SER A 120 27.78 0.91 -30.72
CA SER A 120 28.67 0.02 -31.49
C SER A 120 28.85 0.49 -32.95
N PHE A 121 27.80 0.97 -33.62
CA PHE A 121 27.90 1.48 -35.00
C PHE A 121 28.32 2.97 -35.08
N LYS A 122 28.00 3.78 -34.07
CA LYS A 122 28.31 5.24 -34.06
C LYS A 122 29.77 5.57 -33.79
N ARG A 123 30.60 4.68 -33.23
CA ARG A 123 32.04 4.96 -33.01
C ARG A 123 32.85 4.94 -34.31
N PHE A 124 32.41 4.17 -35.30
CA PHE A 124 33.06 4.05 -36.62
C PHE A 124 32.71 5.23 -37.53
N PHE A 125 31.44 5.65 -37.57
CA PHE A 125 31.01 6.83 -38.35
C PHE A 125 31.37 8.18 -37.70
N ARG A 126 31.60 8.24 -36.37
CA ARG A 126 31.97 9.48 -35.65
C ARG A 126 33.31 10.08 -36.04
N ARG A 127 34.27 9.29 -36.51
CA ARG A 127 35.59 9.81 -36.92
C ARG A 127 35.57 10.42 -38.32
N ALA A 128 34.59 10.07 -39.15
CA ALA A 128 34.54 10.51 -40.54
C ALA A 128 33.79 11.85 -40.75
N LYS A 129 32.90 12.24 -39.83
CA LYS A 129 32.03 13.42 -40.00
C LYS A 129 32.35 14.63 -39.09
N SER A 130 33.35 14.55 -38.23
CA SER A 130 33.71 15.64 -37.31
C SER A 130 34.56 16.78 -37.94
N LYS A 131 34.51 16.95 -39.26
CA LYS A 131 35.25 18.02 -39.97
C LYS A 131 34.38 19.01 -40.76
N ALA A 132 33.05 18.88 -40.79
CA ALA A 132 32.23 19.69 -41.70
C ALA A 132 31.29 20.71 -41.05
N SER A 133 30.51 20.39 -40.02
CA SER A 133 29.55 21.36 -39.48
C SER A 133 29.28 21.08 -38.01
N GLY A 134 29.54 22.09 -37.18
CA GLY A 134 29.18 22.09 -35.77
C GLY A 134 27.65 22.10 -35.59
N ILE A 135 27.24 21.45 -34.50
CA ILE A 135 25.90 21.36 -33.91
C ILE A 135 24.94 20.42 -34.65
N ASN A 136 24.33 19.49 -33.90
CA ASN A 136 23.43 18.46 -34.42
C ASN A 136 22.09 18.53 -33.66
N GLU A 137 21.03 18.96 -34.35
CA GLU A 137 19.65 19.20 -33.88
C GLU A 137 18.89 17.93 -33.42
N SER A 138 19.57 16.80 -33.24
CA SER A 138 18.93 15.51 -32.93
C SER A 138 18.83 15.19 -31.44
N GLU A 139 19.34 16.06 -30.57
CA GLU A 139 19.10 16.01 -29.11
C GLU A 139 17.81 16.75 -28.70
N LEU A 140 17.24 17.55 -29.61
CA LEU A 140 16.03 18.35 -29.38
C LEU A 140 14.70 17.58 -29.53
N ILE A 141 14.70 16.40 -30.16
CA ILE A 141 13.45 15.77 -30.66
C ILE A 141 12.83 14.76 -29.68
N LEU A 142 13.42 14.51 -28.50
CA LEU A 142 12.89 13.57 -27.49
C LEU A 142 12.25 14.23 -26.25
N GLN A 143 12.08 15.56 -26.22
CA GLN A 143 11.49 16.29 -25.09
C GLN A 143 9.99 16.58 -25.24
N GLU A 144 9.38 16.52 -26.43
CA GLU A 144 8.10 17.21 -26.65
C GLU A 144 6.78 16.48 -26.25
N GLN A 145 6.80 15.45 -25.41
CA GLN A 145 5.53 14.76 -25.02
C GLN A 145 5.27 14.58 -23.52
N THR A 146 6.18 14.97 -22.61
CA THR A 146 5.89 15.11 -21.17
C THR A 146 6.81 16.13 -20.49
N ASN A 147 7.03 17.30 -21.11
CA ASN A 147 7.89 18.32 -20.49
C ASN A 147 7.21 18.91 -19.25
N ALA A 148 7.93 18.88 -18.12
CA ALA A 148 7.56 19.63 -16.94
C ALA A 148 7.54 21.12 -17.27
N LYS A 149 6.48 21.82 -16.88
CA LYS A 149 6.32 23.26 -17.11
C LYS A 149 6.18 23.97 -15.78
N ILE A 150 6.97 25.03 -15.60
CA ILE A 150 6.75 25.95 -14.50
C ILE A 150 5.51 26.77 -14.83
N GLU A 151 4.49 26.64 -14.00
CA GLU A 151 3.23 27.38 -14.11
C GLU A 151 3.30 28.68 -13.29
N GLN A 152 3.86 28.58 -12.08
CA GLN A 152 3.93 29.69 -11.13
C GLN A 152 5.18 29.61 -10.24
N ILE A 153 5.77 30.76 -9.93
CA ILE A 153 6.84 30.93 -8.94
C ILE A 153 6.39 31.99 -7.95
N ILE A 154 6.46 31.67 -6.66
CA ILE A 154 6.04 32.54 -5.57
C ILE A 154 7.18 32.63 -4.56
N ILE A 155 7.58 33.85 -4.21
CA ILE A 155 8.57 34.11 -3.15
C ILE A 155 7.82 34.60 -1.93
N ILE A 156 8.00 33.91 -0.81
CA ILE A 156 7.23 34.12 0.41
C ILE A 156 8.17 34.36 1.58
N GLU A 157 7.88 35.39 2.38
CA GLU A 157 8.66 35.69 3.58
C GLU A 157 8.47 34.59 4.64
N LYS A 158 9.59 34.12 5.20
CA LYS A 158 9.55 33.07 6.21
C LYS A 158 8.98 33.63 7.51
N GLY A 159 7.98 32.97 8.08
CA GLY A 159 7.35 33.33 9.35
C GLY A 159 6.07 34.15 9.17
N SER A 160 6.12 35.27 8.44
CA SER A 160 4.92 36.10 8.21
C SER A 160 3.98 35.55 7.14
N GLY A 161 4.53 34.79 6.18
CA GLY A 161 3.79 34.33 5.00
C GLY A 161 3.49 35.42 3.98
N LEU A 162 4.13 36.59 4.12
CA LEU A 162 3.94 37.71 3.20
C LEU A 162 4.44 37.36 1.80
N LEU A 163 3.62 37.66 0.79
CA LEU A 163 4.00 37.52 -0.61
C LEU A 163 5.00 38.60 -1.01
N LEU A 164 6.24 38.20 -1.29
CA LEU A 164 7.33 39.10 -1.63
C LEU A 164 7.43 39.35 -3.13
N ALA A 165 7.15 38.33 -3.93
CA ALA A 165 7.11 38.41 -5.39
C ALA A 165 6.42 37.19 -5.99
N GLU A 166 5.93 37.38 -7.20
CA GLU A 166 5.24 36.36 -7.97
C GLU A 166 5.63 36.44 -9.44
N TYR A 167 5.58 35.28 -10.09
CA TYR A 167 5.57 35.14 -11.52
C TYR A 167 4.58 34.03 -11.85
N SER A 168 3.64 34.30 -12.75
CA SER A 168 2.70 33.30 -13.24
C SER A 168 2.47 33.48 -14.73
N LYS A 169 2.43 32.38 -15.48
CA LYS A 169 2.09 32.41 -16.91
C LYS A 169 0.59 32.55 -17.13
N ASN A 170 -0.19 31.92 -16.26
CA ASN A 170 -1.64 31.94 -16.26
C ASN A 170 -2.11 32.35 -14.86
N LYS A 171 -3.03 33.32 -14.76
CA LYS A 171 -3.56 33.71 -13.45
C LYS A 171 -4.53 32.64 -12.95
N MET A 172 -4.02 31.68 -12.16
CA MET A 172 -4.79 30.50 -11.73
C MET A 172 -5.57 30.75 -10.44
N ALA A 173 -5.00 31.52 -9.50
CA ALA A 173 -5.58 31.82 -8.19
C ALA A 173 -5.02 33.16 -7.67
N ASP A 174 -5.65 33.71 -6.63
CA ASP A 174 -5.13 34.87 -5.90
C ASP A 174 -3.82 34.51 -5.20
N GLU A 175 -2.74 35.19 -5.58
CA GLU A 175 -1.37 34.86 -5.17
C GLU A 175 -1.15 35.09 -3.67
N ASP A 176 -1.80 36.11 -3.08
CA ASP A 176 -1.72 36.39 -1.64
C ASP A 176 -2.42 35.27 -0.84
N MET A 177 -3.53 34.73 -1.35
CA MET A 177 -4.19 33.57 -0.75
C MET A 177 -3.33 32.30 -0.83
N VAL A 178 -2.70 32.05 -1.98
CA VAL A 178 -1.82 30.88 -2.16
C VAL A 178 -0.60 30.98 -1.23
N ALA A 179 -0.01 32.16 -1.08
CA ALA A 179 1.10 32.39 -0.16
C ALA A 179 0.70 32.12 1.31
N GLY A 180 -0.47 32.61 1.73
CA GLY A 180 -1.03 32.34 3.05
C GLY A 180 -1.30 30.85 3.29
N MET A 181 -1.89 30.17 2.31
CA MET A 181 -2.17 28.73 2.37
C MET A 181 -0.87 27.91 2.51
N LEU A 182 0.13 28.16 1.67
CA LEU A 182 1.41 27.45 1.71
C LEU A 182 2.13 27.66 3.05
N THR A 183 2.06 28.88 3.59
CA THR A 183 2.63 29.19 4.91
C THR A 183 1.92 28.40 6.00
N ALA A 184 0.59 28.36 5.99
CA ALA A 184 -0.20 27.62 6.97
C ALA A 184 0.08 26.11 6.92
N ILE A 185 0.11 25.52 5.72
CA ILE A 185 0.45 24.10 5.54
C ILE A 185 1.85 23.82 6.07
N LYS A 186 2.84 24.63 5.68
CA LYS A 186 4.23 24.48 6.11
C LYS A 186 4.36 24.54 7.62
N SER A 187 3.79 25.56 8.27
CA SER A 187 3.81 25.72 9.73
C SER A 187 3.12 24.55 10.43
N PHE A 188 1.94 24.14 9.96
CA PHE A 188 1.21 23.03 10.55
C PHE A 188 1.98 21.71 10.49
N VAL A 189 2.63 21.42 9.35
CA VAL A 189 3.49 20.25 9.20
C VAL A 189 4.70 20.35 10.13
N GLU A 190 5.39 21.48 10.16
CA GLU A 190 6.59 21.65 11.00
C GLU A 190 6.28 21.54 12.51
N ASP A 191 5.16 22.10 12.95
CA ASP A 191 4.66 22.00 14.33
C ASP A 191 4.29 20.56 14.72
N ALA A 192 3.68 19.81 13.79
CA ALA A 192 3.28 18.43 14.03
C ALA A 192 4.47 17.48 14.22
N PHE A 193 5.57 17.70 13.50
CA PHE A 193 6.69 16.76 13.47
C PHE A 193 7.76 16.99 14.55
N LYS A 194 7.69 18.06 15.37
CA LYS A 194 8.52 18.37 16.58
C LYS A 194 10.05 18.10 16.48
N LYS A 195 10.59 17.96 15.27
CA LYS A 195 12.01 17.70 15.01
C LYS A 195 12.62 18.97 14.43
N GLU A 196 13.46 19.62 15.23
CA GLU A 196 14.27 20.76 14.82
C GLU A 196 15.20 20.34 13.67
N SER A 197 14.77 20.56 12.41
CA SER A 197 15.57 20.55 11.16
C SER A 197 14.80 20.07 9.92
N GLN A 198 13.58 19.55 10.05
CA GLN A 198 12.80 19.10 8.89
C GLN A 198 11.96 20.25 8.34
N ASN A 199 12.08 20.52 7.03
CA ASN A 199 11.27 21.51 6.34
C ASN A 199 10.42 20.82 5.27
N LEU A 200 9.20 21.31 5.05
CA LEU A 200 8.39 20.89 3.92
C LEU A 200 9.05 21.37 2.61
N GLN A 201 9.37 20.43 1.72
CA GLN A 201 10.09 20.68 0.47
C GLN A 201 9.28 20.34 -0.79
N TYR A 202 8.23 19.54 -0.67
CA TYR A 202 7.46 19.05 -1.82
C TYR A 202 6.03 18.74 -1.41
N ILE A 203 5.07 19.20 -2.22
CA ILE A 203 3.65 18.89 -2.10
C ILE A 203 3.16 18.42 -3.48
N GLU A 204 2.45 17.29 -3.50
CA GLU A 204 1.81 16.76 -4.70
C GLU A 204 0.31 17.05 -4.64
N TYR A 205 -0.22 17.63 -5.71
CA TYR A 205 -1.64 17.96 -5.85
C TYR A 205 -2.12 17.60 -7.25
N ASP A 206 -2.69 16.40 -7.38
CA ASP A 206 -3.20 15.84 -8.64
C ASP A 206 -2.14 15.88 -9.76
N LEU A 207 -2.33 16.71 -10.78
CA LEU A 207 -1.40 16.87 -11.91
C LEU A 207 -0.34 17.97 -11.70
N TYR A 208 -0.31 18.57 -10.50
CA TYR A 208 0.60 19.64 -10.13
C TYR A 208 1.54 19.22 -9.00
N HIS A 209 2.75 19.75 -9.09
CA HIS A 209 3.83 19.54 -8.15
C HIS A 209 4.25 20.90 -7.60
N ILE A 210 4.21 21.08 -6.28
CA ILE A 210 4.69 22.30 -5.63
C ILE A 210 6.03 21.98 -4.98
N HIS A 211 7.10 22.48 -5.59
CA HIS A 211 8.45 22.40 -5.03
C HIS A 211 8.71 23.60 -4.12
N ILE A 212 9.19 23.36 -2.89
CA ILE A 212 9.44 24.40 -1.88
C ILE A 212 10.93 24.43 -1.56
N GLN A 213 11.61 25.46 -2.06
CA GLN A 213 13.02 25.72 -1.76
C GLN A 213 13.15 26.70 -0.60
N ASN A 214 13.73 26.24 0.52
CA ASN A 214 13.87 27.04 1.73
C ASN A 214 15.18 27.85 1.72
N PHE A 215 15.10 29.14 2.06
CA PHE A 215 16.24 30.02 2.32
C PHE A 215 16.20 30.56 3.76
N SER A 216 17.16 31.40 4.14
CA SER A 216 17.30 31.90 5.51
C SER A 216 16.13 32.78 5.96
N SER A 217 15.68 33.73 5.12
CA SER A 217 14.61 34.70 5.44
C SER A 217 13.35 34.58 4.57
N PHE A 218 13.37 33.73 3.56
CA PHE A 218 12.24 33.50 2.64
C PHE A 218 12.28 32.06 2.13
N TYR A 219 11.24 31.65 1.42
CA TYR A 219 11.25 30.43 0.64
C TYR A 219 10.60 30.69 -0.72
N ILE A 220 10.97 29.86 -1.70
CA ILE A 220 10.41 29.93 -3.05
C ILE A 220 9.55 28.69 -3.26
N ALA A 221 8.28 28.90 -3.61
CA ALA A 221 7.37 27.85 -4.04
C ALA A 221 7.24 27.89 -5.56
N VAL A 222 7.50 26.77 -6.22
CA VAL A 222 7.40 26.60 -7.67
C VAL A 222 6.32 25.57 -7.97
N VAL A 223 5.28 25.99 -8.67
CA VAL A 223 4.21 25.13 -9.17
C VAL A 223 4.60 24.62 -10.54
N VAL A 224 4.66 23.31 -10.68
CA VAL A 224 5.09 22.60 -11.90
C VAL A 224 3.97 21.67 -12.34
N SER A 225 3.60 21.73 -13.61
CA SER A 225 2.71 20.74 -14.25
C SER A 225 3.53 19.73 -15.06
N GLY A 226 3.04 18.51 -15.24
CA GLY A 226 3.69 17.48 -16.05
C GLY A 226 4.75 16.67 -15.28
N ALA A 227 5.69 16.03 -16.00
CA ALA A 227 6.54 15.00 -15.41
C ALA A 227 7.66 15.58 -14.51
N TYR A 228 7.38 15.74 -13.22
CA TYR A 228 8.37 16.15 -12.22
C TYR A 228 9.28 14.97 -11.84
N ASN A 229 10.41 14.84 -12.55
CA ASN A 229 11.40 13.79 -12.33
C ASN A 229 12.64 14.32 -11.57
N VAL A 230 13.51 13.41 -11.13
CA VAL A 230 14.72 13.76 -10.34
C VAL A 230 15.65 14.71 -11.09
N ILE A 231 15.79 14.55 -12.41
CA ILE A 231 16.66 15.41 -13.24
C ILE A 231 16.11 16.84 -13.26
N PHE A 232 14.82 16.98 -13.54
CA PHE A 232 14.16 18.29 -13.55
C PHE A 232 14.20 18.95 -12.17
N LYS A 233 14.01 18.17 -11.10
CA LYS A 233 14.15 18.66 -9.73
C LYS A 233 15.54 19.25 -9.48
N ASP A 234 16.59 18.52 -9.79
CA ASP A 234 17.97 18.98 -9.56
C ASP A 234 18.26 20.27 -10.37
N GLN A 235 17.86 20.30 -11.64
CA GLN A 235 18.03 21.49 -12.48
C GLN A 235 17.21 22.70 -11.98
N LEU A 236 16.01 22.45 -11.45
CA LEU A 236 15.17 23.49 -10.85
C LEU A 236 15.82 24.06 -9.58
N GLU A 237 16.30 23.21 -8.68
CA GLU A 237 17.00 23.62 -7.46
C GLU A 237 18.24 24.48 -7.80
N ASP A 238 19.08 24.02 -8.73
CA ASP A 238 20.26 24.75 -9.18
C ASP A 238 19.90 26.16 -9.73
N LYS A 239 18.87 26.25 -10.57
CA LYS A 239 18.39 27.54 -11.08
C LYS A 239 17.84 28.46 -9.99
N LEU A 240 17.12 27.90 -9.01
CA LEU A 240 16.59 28.69 -7.89
C LEU A 240 17.73 29.23 -7.02
N PHE A 241 18.80 28.46 -6.81
CA PHE A 241 20.01 28.94 -6.12
C PHE A 241 20.73 30.02 -6.93
N GLU A 242 20.92 29.83 -8.24
CA GLU A 242 21.53 30.82 -9.12
C GLU A 242 20.74 32.14 -9.10
N PHE A 243 19.42 32.06 -9.21
CA PHE A 243 18.52 33.22 -9.13
C PHE A 243 18.67 33.94 -7.79
N ALA A 244 18.66 33.20 -6.68
CA ALA A 244 18.77 33.77 -5.34
C ALA A 244 20.08 34.53 -5.11
N ASP A 245 21.20 33.99 -5.60
CA ASP A 245 22.52 34.60 -5.47
C ASP A 245 22.69 35.81 -6.41
N LYS A 246 22.36 35.63 -7.70
CA LYS A 246 22.53 36.66 -8.74
C LYS A 246 21.69 37.91 -8.48
N GLU A 247 20.42 37.72 -8.11
CA GLU A 247 19.49 38.83 -7.91
C GLU A 247 19.54 39.42 -6.51
N LYS A 248 20.37 38.85 -5.61
CA LYS A 248 20.53 39.28 -4.20
C LYS A 248 19.18 39.55 -3.56
N ILE A 249 18.27 38.57 -3.62
CA ILE A 249 16.85 38.70 -3.23
C ILE A 249 16.70 39.42 -1.88
N VAL A 250 17.58 39.10 -0.92
CA VAL A 250 17.63 39.70 0.42
C VAL A 250 17.69 41.24 0.41
N LYS A 251 18.33 41.86 -0.60
CA LYS A 251 18.42 43.33 -0.74
C LYS A 251 17.17 43.97 -1.32
N HIS A 252 16.30 43.18 -1.96
CA HIS A 252 15.15 43.66 -2.72
C HIS A 252 13.80 43.14 -2.19
N LEU A 253 13.78 42.45 -1.05
CA LEU A 253 12.59 41.90 -0.40
C LEU A 253 11.45 42.92 -0.23
N LYS A 254 11.77 44.21 -0.09
CA LYS A 254 10.77 45.29 0.12
C LYS A 254 10.12 45.81 -1.16
N ASN A 255 10.56 45.39 -2.35
CA ASN A 255 10.03 45.90 -3.62
C ASN A 255 9.48 44.77 -4.50
N LYS A 256 8.20 44.44 -4.29
CA LYS A 256 7.47 43.38 -4.99
C LYS A 256 7.55 43.51 -6.50
N SER A 257 7.30 44.71 -7.04
CA SER A 257 7.28 44.94 -8.49
C SER A 257 8.64 44.71 -9.16
N LEU A 258 9.73 45.17 -8.53
CA LEU A 258 11.08 44.96 -9.06
C LEU A 258 11.48 43.48 -9.03
N LEU A 259 11.14 42.78 -7.93
CA LEU A 259 11.49 41.38 -7.75
C LEU A 259 10.67 40.46 -8.66
N SER A 260 9.36 40.70 -8.82
CA SER A 260 8.52 39.99 -9.80
C SER A 260 9.06 40.11 -11.23
N LYS A 261 9.50 41.31 -11.63
CA LYS A 261 10.09 41.52 -12.96
C LYS A 261 11.40 40.74 -13.14
N LYS A 262 12.23 40.68 -12.11
CA LYS A 262 13.48 39.89 -12.13
C LYS A 262 13.21 38.39 -12.22
N ILE A 263 12.18 37.88 -11.54
CA ILE A 263 11.76 36.47 -11.68
C ILE A 263 11.30 36.23 -13.11
N GLU A 264 10.44 37.10 -13.65
CA GLU A 264 9.96 36.98 -15.02
C GLU A 264 11.14 36.95 -16.00
N ASP A 265 12.07 37.90 -15.92
CA ASP A 265 13.22 37.98 -16.83
C ASP A 265 14.15 36.75 -16.73
N PHE A 266 14.29 36.16 -15.54
CA PHE A 266 15.14 34.99 -15.32
C PHE A 266 14.50 33.68 -15.80
N PHE A 267 13.17 33.53 -15.62
CA PHE A 267 12.45 32.30 -15.92
C PHE A 267 11.69 32.32 -17.26
N LYS A 268 11.66 33.46 -17.98
CA LYS A 268 10.92 33.64 -19.26
C LYS A 268 11.24 32.64 -20.36
N ASN A 269 12.45 32.08 -20.35
CA ASN A 269 12.97 31.25 -21.44
C ASN A 269 12.77 29.74 -21.26
N ASP A 270 12.04 29.29 -20.21
CA ASP A 270 11.48 27.94 -20.01
C ASP A 270 12.38 26.71 -20.20
N SER A 271 13.67 26.88 -20.48
CA SER A 271 14.58 25.78 -20.80
C SER A 271 15.31 25.35 -19.53
N ILE A 272 14.58 24.65 -18.66
CA ILE A 272 15.19 23.71 -17.70
C ILE A 272 15.51 22.43 -18.47
#